data_AF-A0A353LWF9-F1
#
_entry.id   AF-A0A353LWF9-F1
#
_cell.length_a   1.000
_cell.length_b   1.000
_cell.length_c   1.000
_cell.angle_alpha   90.00
_cell.angle_beta   90.00
_cell.angle_gamma   90.00
#
_symmetry.space_group_name_H-M   'P 1'
#
loop_
_entity.id
_entity.type
_entity.pdbx_description
1 polymer ?
#
loop_
_entity_poly.entity_id
_entity_poly.type
_entity_poly.pdbx_seq_one_letter_code
_entity_poly.pdbx_strand_id
1 'polypeptide(L)' 'QEDLVEQLEISKPAISRALLSLEQKGLITRERDPGDKRASRVNLTDAALLIGPKVQEIYENVFGIATQG' A
#
# COMPACT_ATOMS: atom_id res chain seq x y z
N GLN A 1 4.70 2.10 9.17
CA GLN A 1 3.53 2.94 8.79
C GLN A 1 3.91 4.41 8.70
N GLU A 2 4.81 4.91 9.54
CA GLU A 2 5.33 6.28 9.43
C GLU A 2 6.04 6.51 8.09
N ASP A 3 6.83 5.54 7.62
CA ASP A 3 7.47 5.62 6.29
C ASP A 3 6.46 5.79 5.12
N LEU A 4 5.27 5.17 5.23
CA LEU A 4 4.22 5.32 4.21
C LEU A 4 3.62 6.73 4.21
N VAL A 5 3.50 7.36 5.39
CA VAL A 5 3.02 8.75 5.53
C VAL A 5 4.02 9.70 4.89
N GLU A 6 5.31 9.49 5.14
CA GLU A 6 6.39 10.31 4.61
C GLU A 6 6.55 10.14 3.09
N GLN A 7 6.45 8.93 2.56
CA GLN A 7 6.64 8.66 1.13
C GLN A 7 5.46 9.05 0.25
N LEU A 8 4.25 9.04 0.79
CA LEU A 8 3.02 9.25 0.01
C LEU A 8 2.36 10.61 0.27
N GLU A 9 2.89 11.42 1.20
CA GLU A 9 2.35 12.73 1.63
C GLU A 9 0.84 12.72 1.98
N ILE A 10 0.31 11.56 2.38
CA ILE A 10 -1.10 11.36 2.74
C ILE A 10 -1.25 11.21 4.25
N SER A 11 -2.38 11.70 4.77
CA SER A 11 -2.66 11.66 6.20
C SER A 11 -2.64 10.23 6.79
N LYS A 12 -2.17 10.09 8.03
CA LYS A 12 -2.15 8.83 8.78
C LYS A 12 -3.52 8.10 8.82
N PRO A 13 -4.67 8.78 9.00
CA PRO A 13 -5.98 8.13 8.91
C PRO A 13 -6.29 7.57 7.52
N ALA A 14 -5.87 8.24 6.44
CA ALA A 14 -6.07 7.73 5.08
C ALA A 14 -5.28 6.46 4.83
N ILE A 15 -4.00 6.42 5.24
CA ILE A 15 -3.17 5.20 5.17
C ILE A 15 -3.77 4.07 5.99
N SER A 16 -4.21 4.35 7.21
CA SER A 16 -4.81 3.31 8.07
C SER A 16 -6.03 2.66 7.41
N ARG A 17 -6.90 3.45 6.76
CA ARG A 17 -8.06 2.95 6.01
C ARG A 17 -7.67 2.15 4.78
N ALA A 18 -6.70 2.64 4.01
CA ALA A 18 -6.20 1.94 2.82
C ALA A 18 -5.62 0.57 3.18
N LEU A 19 -4.74 0.53 4.20
CA LEU A 19 -4.16 -0.72 4.69
C LEU A 19 -5.24 -1.68 5.21
N LEU A 20 -6.27 -1.20 5.92
CA LEU A 20 -7.38 -2.04 6.37
C LEU A 20 -8.11 -2.70 5.21
N SER A 21 -8.38 -1.94 4.14
CA SER A 21 -9.02 -2.49 2.94
C SER A 21 -8.13 -3.53 2.23
N LEU A 22 -6.84 -3.27 2.12
CA LEU A 22 -5.88 -4.21 1.50
C LEU A 22 -5.75 -5.50 2.29
N GLU A 23 -5.73 -5.41 3.62
CA GLU A 23 -5.67 -6.58 4.52
C GLU A 23 -6.95 -7.43 4.42
N GLN A 24 -8.12 -6.79 4.42
CA GLN A 24 -9.41 -7.48 4.22
C GLN A 24 -9.50 -8.19 2.86
N LYS A 25 -8.80 -7.67 1.85
CA LYS A 25 -8.70 -8.28 0.51
C LYS A 25 -7.62 -9.37 0.43
N GLY A 26 -6.89 -9.63 1.51
CA GLY A 26 -5.80 -10.61 1.55
C GLY A 26 -4.57 -10.19 0.74
N LEU A 27 -4.39 -8.90 0.48
CA LEU A 27 -3.28 -8.36 -0.30
C LEU A 27 -2.07 -7.96 0.57
N ILE A 28 -2.29 -7.77 1.86
CA ILE A 28 -1.21 -7.52 2.81
C ILE A 28 -1.39 -8.32 4.09
N THR A 29 -0.32 -8.48 4.84
CA THR A 29 -0.36 -8.84 6.26
C THR A 29 0.17 -7.69 7.11
N ARG A 30 -0.34 -7.59 8.36
CA ARG A 30 0.19 -6.68 9.36
C ARG A 30 0.60 -7.41 10.62
N GLU A 31 1.85 -7.21 10.99
CA GLU A 31 2.44 -7.79 12.20
C GLU A 31 3.02 -6.69 13.07
N ARG A 32 2.87 -6.84 14.40
CA ARG A 32 3.55 -5.94 15.33
C ARG A 32 5.04 -6.22 15.29
N ASP A 33 5.85 -5.16 15.27
CA ASP A 33 7.30 -5.34 15.36
C ASP A 33 7.64 -5.90 16.76
N PRO A 34 8.38 -7.02 16.85
CA PRO A 34 8.78 -7.59 18.13
C PRO A 34 9.74 -6.70 18.93
N GLY A 35 10.47 -5.79 18.28
CA GLY A 35 11.37 -4.81 18.88
C GLY A 35 10.72 -3.47 19.24
N ASP A 36 9.64 -3.08 18.56
CA ASP A 36 8.81 -1.92 18.94
C ASP A 36 7.32 -2.22 18.72
N LYS A 37 6.59 -2.47 19.82
CA LYS A 37 5.15 -2.78 19.79
C LYS A 37 4.29 -1.63 19.25
N ARG A 38 4.83 -0.42 19.14
CA ARG A 38 4.17 0.75 18.55
C ARG A 38 4.33 0.78 17.03
N ALA A 39 5.27 0.02 16.47
CA ALA A 39 5.46 -0.14 15.05
C ALA A 39 4.69 -1.37 14.52
N SER A 40 4.14 -1.23 13.32
CA SER A 40 3.55 -2.35 12.57
C SER A 40 4.26 -2.48 11.23
N ARG A 41 4.71 -3.69 10.93
CA ARG A 41 5.25 -4.07 9.63
C ARG A 41 4.12 -4.46 8.71
N VAL A 42 4.20 -3.98 7.47
CA VAL A 42 3.23 -4.28 6.40
C VAL A 42 3.99 -5.05 5.34
N ASN A 43 3.52 -6.26 5.02
CA ASN A 43 4.12 -7.09 3.99
C ASN A 43 3.09 -7.38 2.91
N LEU A 44 3.52 -7.44 1.65
CA LEU A 44 2.68 -7.93 0.55
C LEU A 44 2.50 -9.44 0.67
N THR A 45 1.31 -9.93 0.33
CA THR A 45 1.07 -11.36 0.15
C THR A 45 1.45 -11.80 -1.26
N ASP A 46 1.54 -13.12 -1.48
CA ASP A 46 1.74 -13.68 -2.82
C ASP A 46 0.65 -13.23 -3.80
N ALA A 47 -0.59 -13.11 -3.33
CA ALA A 47 -1.70 -12.60 -4.14
C ALA A 47 -1.46 -11.16 -4.61
N ALA A 48 -0.92 -10.31 -3.74
CA ALA A 48 -0.57 -8.94 -4.12
C ALA A 48 0.63 -8.88 -5.08
N LEU A 49 1.64 -9.72 -4.89
CA LEU A 49 2.78 -9.80 -5.79
C LEU A 49 2.37 -10.28 -7.19
N LEU A 50 1.41 -11.20 -7.27
CA LEU A 50 0.90 -11.70 -8.55
C LEU A 50 0.15 -10.63 -9.35
N ILE A 51 -0.66 -9.79 -8.69
CA ILE A 51 -1.43 -8.74 -9.38
C ILE A 51 -0.64 -7.44 -9.57
N GLY A 52 0.45 -7.24 -8.81
CA GLY A 52 1.25 -6.01 -8.79
C GLY A 52 1.64 -5.48 -10.17
N PRO A 53 2.20 -6.31 -11.06
CA PRO A 53 2.54 -5.88 -12.42
C PRO A 53 1.34 -5.33 -13.20
N LYS A 54 0.16 -5.95 -13.06
CA LYS A 54 -1.05 -5.48 -13.75
C LYS A 54 -1.56 -4.15 -13.18
N VAL A 55 -1.47 -3.97 -11.86
CA VAL A 55 -1.83 -2.70 -11.21
C VAL A 55 -0.90 -1.58 -11.69
N GLN A 56 0.40 -1.85 -11.78
CA GLN A 56 1.38 -0.88 -12.28
C GLN A 56 1.11 -0.49 -13.74
N GLU A 57 0.86 -1.47 -14.61
CA GLU A 57 0.51 -1.23 -16.03
C GLU A 57 -0.73 -0.33 -16.15
N ILE A 58 -1.78 -0.60 -15.38
CA ILE A 58 -3.01 0.21 -15.39
C ILE A 58 -2.71 1.64 -14.92
N TYR A 59 -1.93 1.79 -13.85
CA TYR A 59 -1.54 3.10 -13.32
C TYR A 59 -0.77 3.93 -14.37
N GLU A 60 0.23 3.34 -15.02
CA GLU A 60 1.02 4.00 -16.06
C GLU A 60 0.18 4.46 -17.24
N ASN A 61 -0.76 3.61 -17.68
CA ASN A 61 -1.69 3.96 -18.76
C ASN A 61 -2.58 5.16 -18.39
N VAL A 62 -3.17 5.14 -17.20
CA VAL A 62 -4.03 6.25 -16.72
C VAL A 62 -3.22 7.53 -16.54
N PHE A 63 -2.01 7.43 -15.98
CA PHE A 63 -1.12 8.58 -15.80
C PHE A 63 -0.68 9.17 -17.15
N GLY A 64 -0.34 8.33 -18.12
CA GLY A 64 -0.01 8.75 -19.49
C GLY A 64 -1.15 9.54 -20.14
N ILE A 65 -2.39 9.08 -20.01
CA ILE A 65 -3.57 9.81 -20.52
C ILE A 65 -3.72 11.17 -19.81
N ALA A 66 -3.59 11.19 -18.48
CA ALA A 66 -3.80 12.40 -17.69
C ALA A 66 -2.73 13.49 -17.91
N THR A 67 -1.52 13.11 -18.32
CA THR A 67 -0.38 14.03 -18.54
C THR A 67 -0.24 14.52 -19.98
N GLN A 68 -1.07 14.02 -20.91
CA GLN A 68 -1.11 14.48 -22.32
C GLN A 68 -2.03 15.69 -22.54
N GLY A 69 -2.52 16.34 -21.48
CA GLY A 69 -3.34 17.56 -21.51
C GLY A 69 -2.54 18.83 -21.23
#